data_AF-A0A644X2R5-F1
#
_entry.id   AF-A0A644X2R5-F1
#
_cell.length_a   1.000
_cell.length_b   1.000
_cell.length_c   1.000
_cell.angle_alpha   90.00
_cell.angle_beta   90.00
_cell.angle_gamma   90.00
#
_symmetry.space_group_name_H-M   'P 1'
#
loop_
_entity.id
_entity.type
_entity.pdbx_description
1 polymer ?
#
loop_
_entity_poly.entity_id
_entity_poly.type
_entity_poly.pdbx_seq_one_letter_code
_entity_poly.pdbx_strand_id
1 'polypeptide(L)'
;MKEREMKIVKEMIKRGEGKHRYNGEQILFRLSIEIPTENITKLIEKLKALSIVPRAIFKTERGFTIEWWAMNIQMIFDENNYIRLIEEFLEYVESIGFGEWTFDIGCLGDDVPTIFDDSIVIVNPRFTVENFNNTGEIEIVD
;
A
#
# COMPACT_ATOMS: atom_id res chain seq x y z
N MET A 1 -2.23 -7.69 -14.49
CA MET A 1 -1.30 -8.08 -13.40
C MET A 1 -2.05 -8.27 -12.10
N LYS A 2 -3.09 -7.45 -11.84
CA LYS A 2 -3.97 -7.56 -10.67
C LYS A 2 -4.38 -8.98 -10.32
N GLU A 3 -4.88 -9.76 -11.28
CA GLU A 3 -5.33 -11.14 -11.03
C GLU A 3 -4.23 -12.05 -10.45
N ARG A 4 -2.99 -11.91 -10.95
CA ARG A 4 -1.82 -12.65 -10.45
C ARG A 4 -1.50 -12.26 -9.02
N GLU A 5 -1.42 -10.97 -8.74
CA GLU A 5 -1.10 -10.45 -7.40
C GLU A 5 -2.20 -10.79 -6.39
N MET A 6 -3.47 -10.66 -6.79
CA MET A 6 -4.62 -11.02 -5.94
C MET A 6 -4.64 -12.51 -5.60
N LYS A 7 -4.19 -13.38 -6.53
CA LYS A 7 -4.03 -14.81 -6.24
C LYS A 7 -2.97 -15.05 -5.15
N ILE A 8 -1.81 -14.39 -5.25
CA ILE A 8 -0.72 -14.48 -4.26
C ILE A 8 -1.21 -14.03 -2.89
N VAL A 9 -1.84 -12.86 -2.80
CA VAL A 9 -2.41 -12.32 -1.56
C VAL A 9 -3.39 -13.30 -0.93
N LYS A 10 -4.33 -13.85 -1.72
CA LYS A 10 -5.30 -14.84 -1.21
C LYS A 10 -4.63 -16.13 -0.72
N GLU A 11 -3.56 -16.58 -1.37
CA GLU A 11 -2.80 -17.75 -0.93
C GLU A 11 -2.05 -17.51 0.38
N MET A 12 -1.46 -16.32 0.56
CA MET A 12 -0.81 -15.93 1.82
C MET A 12 -1.79 -15.85 2.98
N ILE A 13 -2.94 -15.19 2.79
CA ILE A 13 -3.99 -15.09 3.82
C ILE A 13 -4.45 -16.48 4.24
N LYS A 14 -4.64 -17.41 3.28
CA LYS A 14 -4.99 -18.81 3.56
C LYS A 14 -3.93 -19.55 4.38
N ARG A 15 -2.65 -19.17 4.27
CA ARG A 15 -1.55 -19.72 5.09
C ARG A 15 -1.49 -19.11 6.50
N GLY A 16 -2.32 -18.12 6.79
CA GLY A 16 -2.37 -17.41 8.07
C GLY A 16 -1.46 -16.18 8.14
N GLU A 17 -0.82 -15.82 7.03
CA GLU A 17 0.00 -14.61 6.95
C GLU A 17 -0.89 -13.36 6.96
N GLY A 18 -0.48 -12.34 7.72
CA GLY A 18 -1.28 -11.13 7.92
C GLY A 18 -2.57 -11.33 8.75
N LYS A 19 -2.80 -12.50 9.35
CA LYS A 19 -4.01 -12.78 10.16
C LYS A 19 -4.21 -11.82 11.34
N HIS A 20 -3.11 -11.38 11.93
CA HIS A 20 -3.08 -10.39 13.01
C HIS A 20 -3.50 -8.98 12.54
N ARG A 21 -3.63 -8.73 11.24
CA ARG A 21 -4.06 -7.42 10.72
C ARG A 21 -5.56 -7.27 10.69
N TYR A 22 -6.29 -8.36 10.44
CA TYR A 22 -7.74 -8.34 10.26
C TYR A 22 -8.48 -8.95 11.45
N ASN A 23 -7.88 -8.92 12.64
CA ASN A 23 -8.52 -9.28 13.91
C ASN A 23 -8.72 -8.05 14.83
N GLY A 24 -8.39 -6.85 14.35
CA GLY A 24 -8.45 -5.60 15.11
C GLY A 24 -7.32 -5.38 16.11
N GLU A 25 -6.34 -6.29 16.21
CA GLU A 25 -5.21 -6.17 17.14
C GLU A 25 -4.07 -5.31 16.58
N GLN A 26 -3.95 -5.23 15.25
CA GLN A 26 -2.95 -4.43 14.58
C GLN A 26 -3.55 -3.52 13.51
N ILE A 27 -2.74 -2.53 13.11
CA ILE A 27 -3.10 -1.46 12.18
C ILE A 27 -2.41 -1.73 10.85
N LEU A 28 -3.10 -1.47 9.73
CA LEU A 28 -2.44 -1.44 8.42
C LEU A 28 -1.74 -0.09 8.25
N PHE A 29 -0.43 -0.12 8.05
CA PHE A 29 0.39 1.09 7.95
C PHE A 29 0.57 1.59 6.51
N ARG A 30 0.89 0.69 5.58
CA ARG A 30 1.16 1.04 4.19
C ARG A 30 0.70 -0.04 3.23
N LEU A 31 0.57 0.35 1.97
CA LEU A 31 0.44 -0.53 0.83
C LEU A 31 1.52 -0.15 -0.18
N SER A 32 2.13 -1.13 -0.82
CA SER A 32 3.32 -0.91 -1.63
C SER A 32 3.35 -1.79 -2.86
N ILE A 33 4.03 -1.27 -3.89
CA ILE A 33 4.40 -2.03 -5.07
C ILE A 33 5.88 -1.85 -5.34
N GLU A 34 6.47 -2.86 -5.97
CA GLU A 34 7.78 -2.75 -6.59
C GLU A 34 7.59 -2.59 -8.10
N ILE A 35 8.38 -1.70 -8.70
CA ILE A 35 8.47 -1.53 -10.15
C ILE A 35 9.94 -1.63 -10.59
N PRO A 36 10.20 -2.10 -11.82
CA PRO A 36 11.55 -2.06 -12.39
C PRO A 36 12.09 -0.63 -12.49
N THR A 37 13.41 -0.51 -12.66
CA THR A 37 14.09 0.78 -12.78
C THR A 37 13.49 1.66 -13.88
N GLU A 38 13.02 2.84 -13.47
CA GLU A 38 12.53 3.90 -14.34
C GLU A 38 13.39 5.17 -14.15
N ASN A 39 13.25 6.16 -15.04
CA ASN A 39 13.79 7.48 -14.75
C ASN A 39 13.02 8.11 -13.57
N ILE A 40 13.73 8.35 -12.45
CA ILE A 40 13.10 8.83 -11.21
C ILE A 40 12.33 10.14 -11.37
N THR A 41 12.83 11.08 -12.19
CA THR A 41 12.14 12.36 -12.42
C THR A 41 10.79 12.13 -13.11
N LYS A 42 10.76 11.31 -14.16
CA LYS A 42 9.51 10.97 -14.87
C LYS A 42 8.55 10.20 -13.97
N LEU A 43 9.07 9.30 -13.15
CA LEU A 43 8.26 8.56 -12.17
C LEU A 43 7.59 9.53 -11.20
N ILE A 44 8.34 10.48 -10.62
CA ILE A 44 7.79 11.48 -9.70
C ILE A 44 6.72 12.34 -10.38
N GLU A 45 6.98 12.82 -11.60
CA GLU A 45 5.99 13.59 -12.37
C GLU A 45 4.69 12.81 -12.57
N LYS A 46 4.80 11.52 -12.94
CA LYS A 46 3.66 10.63 -13.10
C LYS A 46 2.91 10.43 -11.77
N LEU A 47 3.63 10.20 -10.67
CA LEU A 47 3.05 9.95 -9.35
C LEU A 47 2.37 11.19 -8.76
N LYS A 48 2.90 12.40 -8.99
CA LYS A 48 2.28 13.66 -8.54
C LYS A 48 0.97 13.99 -9.25
N ALA A 49 0.73 13.42 -10.43
CA ALA A 49 -0.51 13.61 -11.19
C ALA A 49 -1.64 12.65 -10.75
N LEU A 50 -1.36 11.74 -9.81
CA LEU A 50 -2.31 10.76 -9.32
C LEU A 50 -3.35 11.37 -8.37
N SER A 51 -4.54 10.76 -8.32
CA SER A 51 -5.58 11.13 -7.36
C SER A 51 -5.26 10.73 -5.92
N ILE A 52 -4.48 9.67 -5.73
CA ILE A 52 -3.96 9.20 -4.45
C ILE A 52 -2.44 9.14 -4.63
N VAL A 53 -1.76 10.20 -4.20
CA VAL A 53 -0.32 10.37 -4.35
C VAL A 53 0.40 9.50 -3.31
N PRO A 54 1.40 8.70 -3.69
CA PRO A 54 2.19 7.93 -2.72
C PRO A 54 2.99 8.84 -1.80
N ARG A 55 3.34 8.31 -0.62
CA ARG A 55 4.14 9.02 0.37
C ARG A 55 5.63 8.96 0.06
N ALA A 56 6.11 7.77 -0.31
CA ALA A 56 7.54 7.50 -0.40
C ALA A 56 7.90 6.66 -1.62
N ILE A 57 9.12 6.86 -2.10
CA ILE A 57 9.81 6.03 -3.09
C ILE A 57 11.14 5.59 -2.48
N PHE A 58 11.33 4.28 -2.35
CA PHE A 58 12.60 3.68 -1.95
C PHE A 58 13.33 3.18 -3.18
N LYS A 59 14.58 3.60 -3.36
CA LYS A 59 15.45 3.06 -4.40
C LYS A 59 15.98 1.73 -3.93
N THR A 60 15.87 0.72 -4.77
CA THR A 60 16.42 -0.61 -4.50
C THR A 60 17.33 -1.03 -5.65
N GLU A 61 18.15 -2.06 -5.43
CA GLU A 61 18.96 -2.63 -6.51
C GLU A 61 18.11 -3.14 -7.69
N ARG A 62 16.81 -3.41 -7.45
CA ARG A 62 15.88 -3.99 -8.43
C ARG A 62 14.95 -2.96 -9.08
N GLY A 63 14.99 -1.70 -8.65
CA GLY A 63 14.14 -0.64 -9.17
C GLY A 63 13.65 0.27 -8.06
N PHE A 64 12.33 0.43 -7.95
CA PHE A 64 11.71 1.29 -6.94
C PHE A 64 10.59 0.58 -6.19
N THR A 65 10.57 0.76 -4.88
CA THR A 65 9.39 0.47 -4.06
C THR A 65 8.62 1.77 -3.86
N ILE A 66 7.35 1.78 -4.24
CA ILE A 66 6.46 2.92 -4.13
C ILE A 66 5.45 2.62 -3.04
N GLU A 67 5.31 3.52 -2.06
CA GLU A 67 4.51 3.27 -0.87
C GLU A 67 3.42 4.31 -0.66
N TRP A 68 2.20 3.83 -0.43
CA TRP A 68 1.04 4.59 0.02
C TRP A 68 0.83 4.34 1.50
N TRP A 69 1.12 5.34 2.30
CA TRP A 69 1.01 5.25 3.75
C TRP A 69 -0.38 5.66 4.19
N ALA A 70 -0.89 5.00 5.22
CA ALA A 70 -2.12 5.40 5.87
C ALA A 70 -1.94 6.74 6.57
N MET A 71 -2.87 7.67 6.33
CA MET A 71 -2.89 8.99 6.96
C MET A 71 -3.43 8.97 8.40
N ASN A 72 -4.10 7.87 8.77
CA ASN A 72 -4.83 7.68 10.02
C ASN A 72 -4.66 6.23 10.48
N ILE A 73 -5.10 5.92 11.69
CA ILE A 73 -5.13 4.54 12.17
C ILE A 73 -6.16 3.76 11.36
N GLN A 74 -5.74 2.71 10.66
CA GLN A 74 -6.57 1.83 9.85
C GLN A 74 -6.75 0.48 10.57
N MET A 75 -7.86 0.30 11.29
CA MET A 75 -8.18 -0.97 11.97
C MET A 75 -9.07 -1.85 11.11
N ILE A 76 -8.64 -3.09 10.91
CA ILE A 76 -9.35 -4.08 10.09
C ILE A 76 -9.82 -5.20 11.01
N PHE A 77 -11.11 -5.51 11.01
CA PHE A 77 -11.70 -6.51 11.92
C PHE A 77 -12.11 -7.81 11.25
N ASP A 78 -12.08 -7.86 9.92
CA ASP A 78 -12.44 -9.06 9.20
C ASP A 78 -11.65 -9.23 7.89
N GLU A 79 -11.46 -10.50 7.53
CA GLU A 79 -10.71 -10.92 6.34
C GLU A 79 -11.31 -10.37 5.04
N ASN A 80 -12.64 -10.26 4.95
CA ASN A 80 -13.30 -9.79 3.73
C ASN A 80 -12.97 -8.32 3.48
N ASN A 81 -12.98 -7.49 4.53
CA ASN A 81 -12.56 -6.11 4.37
C ASN A 81 -11.08 -6.01 4.00
N TYR A 82 -10.21 -6.85 4.56
CA TYR A 82 -8.80 -6.84 4.22
C TYR A 82 -8.57 -7.17 2.74
N ILE A 83 -9.19 -8.24 2.25
CA ILE A 83 -9.14 -8.64 0.84
C ILE A 83 -9.66 -7.53 -0.05
N ARG A 84 -10.80 -6.93 0.30
CA ARG A 84 -11.41 -5.84 -0.45
C ARG A 84 -10.51 -4.61 -0.54
N LEU A 85 -9.87 -4.23 0.56
CA LEU A 85 -8.94 -3.10 0.60
C LEU A 85 -7.74 -3.33 -0.33
N ILE A 86 -7.15 -4.52 -0.29
CA ILE A 86 -6.04 -4.88 -1.17
C ILE A 86 -6.51 -4.92 -2.63
N GLU A 87 -7.70 -5.45 -2.90
CA GLU A 87 -8.26 -5.47 -4.25
C GLU A 87 -8.46 -4.05 -4.83
N GLU A 88 -8.98 -3.12 -4.03
CA GLU A 88 -9.11 -1.70 -4.40
C GLU A 88 -7.75 -1.07 -4.72
N PHE A 89 -6.73 -1.36 -3.91
CA PHE A 89 -5.37 -0.90 -4.16
C PHE A 89 -4.79 -1.47 -5.46
N LEU A 90 -4.92 -2.77 -5.71
CA LEU A 90 -4.39 -3.38 -6.93
C LEU A 90 -5.11 -2.88 -8.19
N GLU A 91 -6.41 -2.59 -8.08
CA GLU A 91 -7.18 -1.94 -9.15
C GLU A 91 -6.69 -0.53 -9.42
N TYR A 92 -6.42 0.23 -8.36
CA TYR A 92 -5.82 1.54 -8.47
C TYR A 92 -4.46 1.48 -9.18
N VAL A 93 -3.57 0.61 -8.74
CA VAL A 93 -2.24 0.43 -9.36
C VAL A 93 -2.34 0.04 -10.83
N GLU A 94 -3.23 -0.89 -11.17
CA GLU A 94 -3.44 -1.29 -12.56
C GLU A 94 -3.89 -0.10 -13.43
N SER A 95 -4.70 0.80 -12.88
CA SER A 95 -5.14 2.02 -13.57
C SER A 95 -4.02 3.06 -13.80
N ILE A 96 -2.93 3.02 -13.03
CA ILE A 96 -1.76 3.90 -13.22
C ILE A 96 -1.00 3.55 -14.53
N GLY A 97 -1.17 2.32 -15.03
CA GLY A 97 -0.55 1.88 -16.27
C GLY A 97 0.97 1.74 -16.18
N PHE A 98 1.48 1.17 -15.09
CA PHE A 98 2.86 0.67 -15.05
C PHE A 98 2.97 -0.58 -15.93
N GLY A 99 4.05 -0.66 -16.73
CA GLY A 99 4.24 -1.78 -17.65
C GLY A 99 4.46 -3.12 -16.93
N GLU A 100 5.20 -3.09 -15.83
CA GLU A 100 5.45 -4.21 -14.94
C GLU A 100 5.49 -3.71 -13.50
N TRP A 101 4.88 -4.47 -12.59
CA TRP A 101 4.91 -4.22 -11.16
C TRP A 101 4.56 -5.50 -10.39
N THR A 102 4.98 -5.56 -9.13
CA THR A 102 4.62 -6.62 -8.17
C THR A 102 4.11 -6.00 -6.89
N PHE A 103 3.11 -6.62 -6.28
CA PHE A 103 2.65 -6.19 -4.97
C PHE A 103 3.71 -6.56 -3.93
N ASP A 104 4.16 -5.59 -3.14
CA ASP A 104 5.08 -5.88 -2.04
C ASP A 104 4.28 -6.44 -0.87
N ILE A 105 4.24 -7.77 -0.81
CA ILE A 105 3.56 -8.52 0.24
C ILE A 105 4.17 -8.30 1.63
N GLY A 106 5.40 -7.77 1.71
CA GLY A 106 6.08 -7.46 2.96
C GLY A 106 5.32 -6.42 3.78
N CYS A 107 4.64 -5.46 3.14
CA CYS A 107 3.84 -4.46 3.85
C CYS A 107 2.73 -5.04 4.72
N LEU A 108 2.28 -6.26 4.43
CA LEU A 108 1.25 -6.96 5.22
C LEU A 108 1.80 -7.49 6.56
N GLY A 109 3.12 -7.54 6.71
CA GLY A 109 3.83 -8.01 7.90
C GLY A 109 4.46 -6.90 8.74
N ASP A 110 4.43 -5.64 8.32
CA ASP A 110 5.14 -4.53 8.97
C ASP A 110 4.64 -4.21 10.37
N ASP A 111 5.51 -4.17 11.37
CA ASP A 111 5.12 -3.67 12.69
C ASP A 111 4.55 -2.25 12.62
N VAL A 112 3.56 -1.97 13.46
CA VAL A 112 2.92 -0.65 13.50
C VAL A 112 3.92 0.36 14.06
N PRO A 113 4.25 1.46 13.34
CA PRO A 113 5.09 2.51 13.89
C PRO A 113 4.43 3.17 15.11
N THR A 114 5.22 3.58 16.10
CA THR A 114 4.75 4.26 17.33
C THR A 114 4.14 5.65 17.08
N ILE A 115 3.99 6.07 15.82
CA ILE A 115 3.76 7.46 15.39
C ILE A 115 2.25 7.82 15.36
N PHE A 116 1.37 6.89 15.74
CA PHE A 116 -0.08 7.06 15.64
C PHE A 116 -0.77 7.65 16.87
N ASP A 117 -0.01 8.12 17.88
CA ASP A 117 -0.60 8.81 19.02
C ASP A 117 -1.41 10.04 18.52
N ASP A 118 -2.66 10.15 18.98
CA ASP A 118 -3.67 11.16 18.60
C ASP A 118 -4.26 11.09 17.17
N SER A 119 -4.00 10.01 16.41
CA SER A 119 -4.60 9.83 15.08
C SER A 119 -6.07 9.37 15.11
N ILE A 120 -6.85 9.77 14.10
CA ILE A 120 -8.23 9.29 13.95
C ILE A 120 -8.21 7.79 13.67
N VAL A 121 -9.14 7.06 14.28
CA VAL A 121 -9.32 5.62 14.06
C VAL A 121 -10.39 5.39 13.00
N ILE A 122 -9.98 4.73 11.91
CA ILE A 122 -10.84 4.33 10.80
C ILE A 122 -11.03 2.82 10.88
N VAL A 123 -12.27 2.41 11.12
CA VAL A 123 -12.67 1.01 11.20
C VAL A 123 -13.11 0.54 9.83
N ASN A 124 -12.62 -0.64 9.45
CA ASN A 124 -12.92 -1.30 8.18
C ASN A 124 -12.67 -0.44 6.93
N PRO A 125 -11.43 0.00 6.75
CA PRO A 125 -11.06 1.02 5.78
C PRO A 125 -11.17 0.60 4.32
N ARG A 126 -11.07 1.61 3.47
CA ARG A 126 -11.13 1.55 1.99
C ARG A 126 -9.90 2.26 1.43
N PHE A 127 -9.47 1.88 0.23
CA PHE A 127 -8.35 2.56 -0.43
C PHE A 127 -8.85 3.83 -1.12
N THR A 128 -8.88 4.94 -0.37
CA THR A 128 -9.41 6.24 -0.83
C THR A 128 -8.43 7.37 -0.60
N VAL A 129 -8.73 8.53 -1.19
CA VAL A 129 -7.95 9.76 -1.05
C VAL A 129 -7.80 10.14 0.43
N GLU A 130 -8.88 10.08 1.20
CA GLU A 130 -8.90 10.47 2.62
C GLU A 130 -7.98 9.59 3.49
N ASN A 131 -7.75 8.35 3.05
CA ASN A 131 -7.05 7.34 3.84
C ASN A 131 -5.57 7.20 3.48
N PHE A 132 -5.20 7.43 2.21
CA PHE A 132 -3.88 7.08 1.67
C PHE A 132 -3.22 8.19 0.84
N ASN A 133 -3.87 9.33 0.62
CA ASN A 133 -3.29 10.39 -0.20
C ASN A 133 -2.25 11.21 0.57
N ASN A 134 -1.02 11.23 0.05
CA ASN A 134 0.00 12.16 0.52
C ASN A 134 -0.36 13.59 0.11
N THR A 135 -0.41 14.51 1.08
CA THR A 135 -0.62 15.95 0.84
C THR A 135 0.68 16.75 0.79
N GLY A 136 1.82 16.10 1.09
CA GLY A 136 3.15 16.72 1.07
C GLY A 136 3.95 16.35 -0.18
N GLU A 137 5.24 16.66 -0.14
CA GLU A 137 6.20 16.15 -1.13
C GLU A 137 6.36 14.63 -1.00
N ILE A 138 6.70 13.98 -2.11
CA ILE A 138 7.03 12.55 -2.12
C ILE A 138 8.44 12.40 -1.53
N GLU A 139 8.57 11.59 -0.49
CA GLU A 139 9.86 11.26 0.12
C GLU A 139 10.65 10.33 -0.80
N ILE A 140 11.95 10.59 -0.96
CA ILE A 140 12.84 9.76 -1.78
C ILE A 140 13.94 9.24 -0.86
N VAL A 141 14.04 7.92 -0.75
CA VAL A 141 15.00 7.23 0.12
C VAL A 141 15.96 6.40 -0.75
N ASP A 142 17.25 6.55 -0.48
CA ASP A 142 18.35 5.83 -1.15
C ASP A 142 18.69 4.51 -0.47
#